data_AF-A0A7Y4RAX6-F1
#
_entry.id   AF-A0A7Y4RAX6-F1
#
_cell.length_a   1.000
_cell.length_b   1.000
_cell.length_c   1.000
_cell.angle_alpha   90.00
_cell.angle_beta   90.00
_cell.angle_gamma   90.00
#
_symmetry.space_group_name_H-M   'P 1'
#
loop_
_entity.id
_entity.type
_entity.pdbx_description
1 polymer ?
#
loop_
_entity_poly.entity_id
_entity_poly.type
_entity_poly.pdbx_seq_one_letter_code
_entity_poly.pdbx_strand_id
1 'polypeptide(L)'
;MDILFLLGTCCAIAITAYVVGRASRDDEIEKSRVDAAKFEAKLREVEGLFDETLRGIREDSVLLPSLVRWAQALDEARDKALSLSLQTKRRPAPKAAEEVRLARTESRHNKRALRLAMNRVDLYESLAPWLLEYTDLSLAELIDAMREEKDARASAERGEDPISRYVPKTEWNSLSSSERNQLALDRYCDPRRKRTPWAAGIEYERFVGYTYEKSGYHVTYQGALRGREDLGIDLLCENDACVLIVQCKRLSQEKQLPVRENVVAQVFGSAEFYRMCSGTPKPVRPVLATTYRLSDEASRFAGHLKVNLKEHFAIAQYPMIKCNVSRVDGQRIYHLPLDQQYDNAVIGDREDEFYASTVNEAESAGFRRAFRWRGGDDPEIA
;
A
#
# COMPACT_ATOMS: atom_id res chain seq x y z
N MET A 1 -4.02 46.23 2.39
CA MET A 1 -4.13 45.78 0.99
C MET A 1 -3.09 46.49 0.12
N ASP A 2 -1.83 46.69 0.56
CA ASP A 2 -0.88 47.58 -0.17
C ASP A 2 0.62 47.19 -0.06
N ILE A 3 0.96 45.91 0.10
CA ILE A 3 2.35 45.43 -0.04
C ILE A 3 2.48 44.42 -1.20
N LEU A 4 1.36 43.82 -1.64
CA LEU A 4 1.33 42.84 -2.73
C LEU A 4 1.34 43.46 -4.15
N PHE A 5 1.00 44.74 -4.33
CA PHE A 5 0.97 45.36 -5.66
C PHE A 5 2.34 45.90 -6.11
N LEU A 6 3.22 46.26 -5.16
CA LEU A 6 4.55 46.81 -5.45
C LEU A 6 5.58 45.74 -5.85
N LEU A 7 5.44 44.52 -5.35
CA LEU A 7 6.34 43.41 -5.68
C LEU A 7 6.03 42.74 -7.03
N GLY A 8 4.82 42.95 -7.57
CA GLY A 8 4.39 42.42 -8.87
C GLY A 8 4.88 43.23 -10.07
N THR A 9 5.08 44.54 -9.91
CA THR A 9 5.43 45.45 -11.02
C THR A 9 6.94 45.65 -11.20
N CYS A 10 7.74 45.51 -10.14
CA CYS A 10 9.21 45.63 -10.25
C CYS A 10 9.88 44.47 -11.03
N CYS A 11 9.24 43.29 -11.11
CA CYS A 11 9.75 42.18 -11.93
C CYS A 11 9.50 42.33 -13.44
N ALA A 12 8.58 43.22 -13.85
CA ALA A 12 8.20 43.36 -15.25
C ALA A 12 9.09 44.36 -16.04
N ILE A 13 9.78 45.28 -15.36
CA ILE A 13 10.54 46.36 -16.01
C ILE A 13 12.03 45.99 -16.21
N ALA A 14 12.56 45.02 -15.49
CA ALA A 14 13.98 44.64 -15.59
C ALA A 14 14.32 43.71 -16.78
N ILE A 15 13.33 43.30 -17.59
CA ILE A 15 13.51 42.28 -18.64
C ILE A 15 13.67 42.87 -20.06
N THR A 16 13.47 44.18 -20.27
CA THR A 16 13.48 44.80 -21.62
C THR A 16 14.82 45.44 -22.04
N ALA A 17 15.95 45.04 -21.46
CA ALA A 17 17.27 45.55 -21.85
C ALA A 17 18.28 44.40 -22.05
N TYR A 18 17.98 43.53 -23.01
CA TYR A 18 18.89 42.48 -23.48
C TYR A 18 19.02 42.54 -25.01
N VAL A 19 19.66 43.58 -25.56
CA VAL A 19 20.21 43.54 -26.92
C VAL A 19 21.45 44.45 -27.00
N VAL A 20 22.51 43.89 -27.60
CA VAL A 20 23.72 44.52 -28.17
C VAL A 20 24.94 44.69 -27.24
N GLY A 21 26.01 43.98 -27.61
CA GLY A 21 27.36 44.57 -27.65
C GLY A 21 28.43 43.86 -26.82
N ARG A 22 29.37 43.19 -27.49
CA ARG A 22 30.57 42.54 -26.94
C ARG A 22 31.45 43.52 -26.12
N ALA A 23 31.18 43.63 -24.83
CA ALA A 23 32.12 44.10 -23.79
C ALA A 23 31.79 43.52 -22.40
N SER A 24 30.89 42.54 -22.33
CA SER A 24 30.04 42.30 -21.15
C SER A 24 30.40 41.05 -20.32
N ARG A 25 31.47 40.32 -20.63
CA ARG A 25 31.66 38.98 -20.08
C ARG A 25 32.06 38.96 -18.60
N ASP A 26 32.86 39.92 -18.16
CA ASP A 26 33.27 40.00 -16.75
C ASP A 26 32.18 40.66 -15.88
N ASP A 27 31.48 41.67 -16.41
CA ASP A 27 30.31 42.28 -15.74
C ASP A 27 29.10 41.33 -15.66
N GLU A 28 28.87 40.46 -16.66
CA GLU A 28 27.85 39.40 -16.59
C GLU A 28 28.19 38.33 -15.55
N ILE A 29 29.46 37.98 -15.40
CA ILE A 29 29.91 36.99 -14.40
C ILE A 29 29.79 37.58 -12.99
N GLU A 30 30.18 38.83 -12.78
CA GLU A 30 30.05 39.53 -11.50
C GLU A 30 28.58 39.72 -11.12
N LYS A 31 27.74 40.13 -12.08
CA LYS A 31 26.28 40.27 -11.87
C LYS A 31 25.60 38.93 -11.58
N SER A 32 25.97 37.86 -12.28
CA SER A 32 25.48 36.50 -12.03
C SER A 32 25.90 35.97 -10.66
N ARG A 33 27.13 36.30 -10.19
CA ARG A 33 27.61 35.98 -8.83
C ARG A 33 26.85 36.73 -7.75
N VAL A 34 26.58 38.02 -7.97
CA VAL A 34 25.78 38.85 -7.06
C VAL A 34 24.33 38.34 -6.99
N ASP A 35 23.75 37.91 -8.10
CA ASP A 35 22.39 37.36 -8.15
C ASP A 35 22.31 35.97 -7.50
N ALA A 36 23.33 35.13 -7.66
CA ALA A 36 23.44 33.85 -6.96
C ALA A 36 23.63 34.03 -5.44
N ALA A 37 24.45 35.00 -5.02
CA ALA A 37 24.67 35.33 -3.61
C ALA A 37 23.40 35.92 -2.96
N LYS A 38 22.66 36.77 -3.69
CA LYS A 38 21.35 37.27 -3.25
C LYS A 38 20.33 36.14 -3.15
N PHE A 39 20.34 35.19 -4.08
CA PHE A 39 19.46 34.03 -4.03
C PHE A 39 19.78 33.10 -2.84
N GLU A 40 21.06 32.82 -2.57
CA GLU A 40 21.47 32.07 -1.39
C GLU A 40 21.14 32.79 -0.08
N ALA A 41 21.32 34.10 0.00
CA ALA A 41 20.94 34.89 1.17
C ALA A 41 19.43 34.84 1.41
N LYS A 42 18.63 34.94 0.33
CA LYS A 42 17.17 34.78 0.37
C LYS A 42 16.77 33.38 0.82
N LEU A 43 17.51 32.35 0.40
CA LEU A 43 17.26 30.96 0.79
C LEU A 43 17.51 30.76 2.28
N ARG A 44 18.63 31.29 2.81
CA ARG A 44 18.96 31.23 4.25
C ARG A 44 17.97 32.03 5.11
N GLU A 45 17.48 33.15 4.61
CA GLU A 45 16.44 33.96 5.27
C GLU A 45 15.13 33.16 5.37
N VAL A 46 14.74 32.46 4.29
CA VAL A 46 13.54 31.59 4.28
C VAL A 46 13.73 30.36 5.17
N GLU A 47 14.92 29.78 5.22
CA GLU A 47 15.27 28.68 6.13
C GLU A 47 15.20 29.12 7.60
N GLY A 48 15.73 30.30 7.94
CA GLY A 48 15.65 30.86 9.30
C GLY A 48 14.21 31.11 9.76
N LEU A 49 13.37 31.67 8.89
CA LEU A 49 11.95 31.89 9.20
C LEU A 49 11.18 30.57 9.34
N PHE A 50 11.58 29.54 8.58
CA PHE A 50 11.01 28.20 8.66
C PHE A 50 11.30 27.55 10.03
N ASP A 51 12.54 27.64 10.51
CA ASP A 51 12.96 27.11 11.83
C ASP A 51 12.31 27.85 13.01
N GLU A 52 12.06 29.14 12.88
CA GLU A 52 11.37 29.94 13.90
C GLU A 52 9.86 29.62 13.96
N THR A 53 9.24 29.45 12.78
CA THR A 53 7.82 29.06 12.68
C THR A 53 7.62 27.63 13.22
N LEU A 54 8.52 26.70 12.90
CA LEU A 54 8.52 25.32 13.44
C LEU A 54 8.55 25.28 14.97
N ARG A 55 9.24 26.25 15.59
CA ARG A 55 9.28 26.40 17.05
C ARG A 55 7.92 26.81 17.63
N GLY A 56 7.22 27.75 16.98
CA GLY A 56 5.87 28.18 17.39
C GLY A 56 4.77 27.14 17.13
N ILE A 57 4.97 26.22 16.18
CA ILE A 57 4.01 25.15 15.85
C ILE A 57 3.91 24.09 16.94
N ARG A 58 4.90 23.96 17.82
CA ARG A 58 4.83 23.02 18.97
C ARG A 58 3.86 23.47 20.07
N GLU A 59 3.38 24.72 20.02
CA GLU A 59 2.59 25.32 21.11
C GLU A 59 1.15 25.67 20.70
N ASP A 60 0.82 25.79 19.41
CA ASP A 60 -0.55 26.14 18.98
C ASP A 60 -0.98 25.47 17.64
N SER A 61 -2.03 24.65 17.71
CA SER A 61 -2.63 23.85 16.62
C SER A 61 -3.21 24.69 15.45
N VAL A 62 -3.34 26.00 15.62
CA VAL A 62 -4.01 26.92 14.68
C VAL A 62 -3.16 27.25 13.43
N LEU A 63 -1.87 26.89 13.39
CA LEU A 63 -0.93 27.34 12.34
C LEU A 63 -0.68 26.35 11.19
N LEU A 64 -1.40 25.23 11.12
CA LEU A 64 -1.31 24.25 10.01
C LEU A 64 -1.40 24.88 8.59
N PRO A 65 -2.27 25.87 8.31
CA PRO A 65 -2.30 26.55 7.02
C PRO A 65 -1.04 27.36 6.70
N SER A 66 -0.34 27.88 7.73
CA SER A 66 0.92 28.62 7.56
C SER A 66 2.06 27.69 7.16
N LEU A 67 2.17 26.51 7.76
CA LEU A 67 3.14 25.46 7.40
C LEU A 67 3.06 25.06 5.92
N VAL A 68 1.82 24.92 5.42
CA VAL A 68 1.57 24.59 4.00
C VAL A 68 2.07 25.68 3.08
N ARG A 69 1.89 26.96 3.46
CA ARG A 69 2.42 28.12 2.70
C ARG A 69 3.94 28.14 2.68
N TRP A 70 4.60 27.79 3.79
CA TRP A 70 6.06 27.73 3.86
C TRP A 70 6.64 26.58 3.03
N ALA A 71 6.07 25.39 3.13
CA ALA A 71 6.46 24.25 2.31
C ALA A 71 6.27 24.53 0.80
N GLN A 72 5.27 25.36 0.44
CA GLN A 72 5.07 25.83 -0.95
C GLN A 72 6.19 26.77 -1.39
N ALA A 73 6.52 27.79 -0.59
CA ALA A 73 7.58 28.74 -0.93
C ALA A 73 8.93 28.04 -1.14
N LEU A 74 9.22 27.03 -0.32
CA LEU A 74 10.44 26.23 -0.43
C LEU A 74 10.46 25.38 -1.72
N ASP A 75 9.35 24.70 -2.05
CA ASP A 75 9.26 23.91 -3.29
C ASP A 75 9.37 24.81 -4.53
N GLU A 76 8.75 25.99 -4.51
CA GLU A 76 8.86 26.98 -5.60
C GLU A 76 10.29 27.48 -5.79
N ALA A 77 11.02 27.72 -4.70
CA ALA A 77 12.42 28.12 -4.75
C ALA A 77 13.30 27.02 -5.36
N ARG A 78 13.12 25.76 -4.94
CA ARG A 78 13.86 24.59 -5.48
C ARG A 78 13.56 24.36 -6.96
N ASP A 79 12.31 24.54 -7.37
CA ASP A 79 11.90 24.42 -8.77
C ASP A 79 12.53 25.49 -9.66
N LYS A 80 12.51 26.75 -9.20
CA LYS A 80 13.17 27.86 -9.91
C LYS A 80 14.68 27.62 -10.02
N ALA A 81 15.32 27.16 -8.94
CA ALA A 81 16.75 26.85 -8.95
C ALA A 81 17.11 25.77 -9.99
N LEU A 82 16.30 24.72 -10.12
CA LEU A 82 16.56 23.68 -11.13
C LEU A 82 16.28 24.15 -12.56
N SER A 83 15.20 24.93 -12.78
CA SER A 83 14.92 25.50 -14.10
C SER A 83 16.06 26.41 -14.54
N LEU A 84 16.57 27.25 -13.62
CA LEU A 84 17.71 28.12 -13.87
C LEU A 84 18.98 27.32 -14.20
N SER A 85 19.26 26.24 -13.46
CA SER A 85 20.45 25.41 -13.70
C SER A 85 20.42 24.69 -15.07
N LEU A 86 19.23 24.33 -15.57
CA LEU A 86 19.07 23.76 -16.91
C LEU A 86 19.26 24.78 -18.04
N GLN A 87 18.97 26.06 -17.76
CA GLN A 87 19.20 27.17 -18.69
C GLN A 87 20.66 27.63 -18.69
N THR A 88 21.36 27.56 -17.56
CA THR A 88 22.72 28.09 -17.39
C THR A 88 23.84 27.05 -17.48
N LYS A 89 23.51 25.75 -17.55
CA LYS A 89 24.53 24.70 -17.72
C LYS A 89 25.36 24.88 -18.99
N ARG A 90 26.58 24.35 -19.01
CA ARG A 90 27.58 24.45 -20.10
C ARG A 90 27.04 24.16 -21.51
N ARG A 91 26.01 23.32 -21.63
CA ARG A 91 25.22 23.12 -22.86
C ARG A 91 23.73 23.37 -22.53
N PRO A 92 23.22 24.59 -22.68
CA PRO A 92 21.86 24.96 -22.25
C PRO A 92 20.78 24.05 -22.87
N ALA A 93 19.76 23.70 -22.09
CA ALA A 93 18.64 22.88 -22.55
C ALA A 93 17.30 23.62 -22.34
N PRO A 94 16.99 24.63 -23.19
CA PRO A 94 15.84 25.52 -22.97
C PRO A 94 14.49 24.81 -23.09
N LYS A 95 14.35 23.85 -24.03
CA LYS A 95 13.12 23.03 -24.14
C LYS A 95 12.89 22.18 -22.88
N ALA A 96 13.94 21.50 -22.40
CA ALA A 96 13.85 20.73 -21.17
C ALA A 96 13.56 21.61 -19.94
N ALA A 97 14.10 22.83 -19.88
CA ALA A 97 13.81 23.78 -18.81
C ALA A 97 12.34 24.23 -18.82
N GLU A 98 11.74 24.42 -20.00
CA GLU A 98 10.33 24.79 -20.16
C GLU A 98 9.39 23.62 -19.85
N GLU A 99 9.68 22.42 -20.33
CA GLU A 99 8.94 21.20 -20.00
C GLU A 99 8.95 20.92 -18.49
N VAL A 100 10.13 21.06 -17.86
CA VAL A 100 10.27 20.95 -16.40
C VAL A 100 9.47 22.05 -15.70
N ARG A 101 9.44 23.29 -16.22
CA ARG A 101 8.68 24.39 -15.63
C ARG A 101 7.17 24.14 -15.68
N LEU A 102 6.65 23.68 -16.82
CA LEU A 102 5.23 23.37 -17.01
C LEU A 102 4.80 22.18 -16.15
N ALA A 103 5.51 21.05 -16.24
CA ALA A 103 5.23 19.85 -15.45
C ALA A 103 5.30 20.12 -13.94
N ARG A 104 6.21 20.99 -13.50
CA ARG A 104 6.31 21.39 -12.09
C ARG A 104 5.21 22.34 -11.66
N THR A 105 4.70 23.20 -12.54
CA THR A 105 3.57 24.09 -12.21
C THR A 105 2.31 23.29 -11.89
N GLU A 106 2.01 22.30 -12.71
CA GLU A 106 0.91 21.37 -12.45
C GLU A 106 1.16 20.51 -11.21
N SER A 107 2.39 19.99 -11.05
CA SER A 107 2.80 19.26 -9.84
C SER A 107 2.65 20.10 -8.56
N ARG A 108 2.94 21.41 -8.61
CA ARG A 108 2.77 22.34 -7.48
C ARG A 108 1.31 22.48 -7.07
N HIS A 109 0.40 22.64 -8.04
CA HIS A 109 -1.03 22.72 -7.75
C HIS A 109 -1.52 21.45 -7.04
N ASN A 110 -1.15 20.28 -7.58
CA ASN A 110 -1.56 18.98 -7.03
C ASN A 110 -0.94 18.73 -5.65
N LYS A 111 0.35 19.03 -5.45
CA LYS A 111 1.01 18.92 -4.14
C LYS A 111 0.41 19.87 -3.11
N ARG A 112 0.03 21.08 -3.52
CA ARG A 112 -0.66 22.06 -2.67
C ARG A 112 -2.02 21.54 -2.22
N ALA A 113 -2.84 21.07 -3.16
CA ALA A 113 -4.14 20.51 -2.86
C ALA A 113 -4.02 19.30 -1.92
N LEU A 114 -3.05 18.41 -2.18
CA LEU A 114 -2.78 17.24 -1.35
C LEU A 114 -2.36 17.62 0.07
N ARG A 115 -1.41 18.55 0.25
CA ARG A 115 -0.98 18.98 1.60
C ARG A 115 -2.11 19.63 2.38
N LEU A 116 -2.94 20.46 1.73
CA LEU A 116 -4.11 21.05 2.38
C LEU A 116 -5.12 19.97 2.81
N ALA A 117 -5.35 18.97 1.96
CA ALA A 117 -6.24 17.86 2.27
C ALA A 117 -5.69 17.02 3.43
N MET A 118 -4.41 16.62 3.38
CA MET A 118 -3.76 15.85 4.45
C MET A 118 -3.83 16.59 5.79
N ASN A 119 -3.42 17.85 5.85
CA ASN A 119 -3.47 18.64 7.08
C ASN A 119 -4.89 18.80 7.64
N ARG A 120 -5.90 18.86 6.76
CA ARG A 120 -7.30 18.93 7.16
C ARG A 120 -7.79 17.60 7.74
N VAL A 121 -7.36 16.48 7.16
CA VAL A 121 -7.62 15.13 7.71
C VAL A 121 -6.94 14.97 9.06
N ASP A 122 -5.66 15.33 9.19
CA ASP A 122 -4.93 15.25 10.48
C ASP A 122 -5.63 16.09 11.56
N LEU A 123 -6.10 17.29 11.21
CA LEU A 123 -6.89 18.12 12.11
C LEU A 123 -8.19 17.42 12.52
N TYR A 124 -8.91 16.81 11.58
CA TYR A 124 -10.13 16.06 11.89
C TYR A 124 -9.88 14.84 12.76
N GLU A 125 -8.84 14.07 12.50
CA GLU A 125 -8.44 12.94 13.34
C GLU A 125 -8.04 13.42 14.74
N SER A 126 -7.41 14.60 14.87
CA SER A 126 -7.06 15.16 16.19
C SER A 126 -8.26 15.70 16.97
N LEU A 127 -9.21 16.36 16.30
CA LEU A 127 -10.42 16.92 16.92
C LEU A 127 -11.49 15.87 17.20
N ALA A 128 -11.48 14.77 16.45
CA ALA A 128 -12.40 13.66 16.58
C ALA A 128 -11.67 12.31 16.67
N PRO A 129 -10.92 12.04 17.76
CA PRO A 129 -10.17 10.78 17.91
C PRO A 129 -11.05 9.52 17.84
N TRP A 130 -12.33 9.65 18.20
CA TRP A 130 -13.31 8.56 18.09
C TRP A 130 -13.54 8.11 16.65
N LEU A 131 -13.24 8.93 15.64
CA LEU A 131 -13.29 8.51 14.23
C LEU A 131 -12.31 7.37 13.94
N LEU A 132 -11.19 7.31 14.67
CA LEU A 132 -10.22 6.22 14.52
C LEU A 132 -10.82 4.86 14.90
N GLU A 133 -11.87 4.83 15.74
CA GLU A 133 -12.61 3.59 16.04
C GLU A 133 -13.42 3.08 14.84
N TYR A 134 -13.74 3.95 13.88
CA TYR A 134 -14.52 3.61 12.67
C TYR A 134 -13.64 3.41 11.44
N THR A 135 -12.34 3.72 11.53
CA THR A 135 -11.39 3.54 10.44
C THR A 135 -10.43 2.39 10.76
N ASP A 136 -10.47 1.33 9.97
CA ASP A 136 -9.53 0.20 10.10
C ASP A 136 -8.07 0.61 9.80
N LEU A 137 -7.86 1.68 9.01
CA LEU A 137 -6.57 2.19 8.55
C LEU A 137 -6.51 3.71 8.71
N SER A 138 -5.35 4.23 9.11
CA SER A 138 -5.03 5.66 8.97
C SER A 138 -4.89 6.05 7.49
N LEU A 139 -4.99 7.34 7.18
CA LEU A 139 -4.78 7.84 5.80
C LEU A 139 -3.42 7.43 5.23
N ALA A 140 -2.36 7.47 6.05
CA ALA A 140 -1.02 7.08 5.62
C ALA A 140 -0.95 5.58 5.25
N GLU A 141 -1.52 4.71 6.09
CA GLU A 141 -1.59 3.27 5.84
C GLU A 141 -2.42 2.94 4.59
N LEU A 142 -3.51 3.68 4.36
CA LEU A 142 -4.34 3.54 3.16
C LEU A 142 -3.55 3.91 1.89
N ILE A 143 -2.81 5.02 1.92
CA ILE A 143 -1.97 5.45 0.79
C ILE A 143 -0.89 4.42 0.47
N ASP A 144 -0.24 3.87 1.50
CA ASP A 144 0.78 2.84 1.32
C ASP A 144 0.19 1.57 0.71
N ALA A 145 -0.98 1.10 1.18
CA ALA A 145 -1.67 -0.05 0.60
C ALA A 145 -2.05 0.18 -0.88
N MET A 146 -2.58 1.35 -1.23
CA MET A 146 -2.92 1.69 -2.62
C MET A 146 -1.69 1.73 -3.54
N ARG A 147 -0.53 2.16 -3.02
CA ARG A 147 0.73 2.14 -3.78
C ARG A 147 1.19 0.71 -4.02
N GLU A 148 1.18 -0.12 -2.99
CA GLU A 148 1.55 -1.54 -3.11
C GLU A 148 0.67 -2.27 -4.13
N GLU A 149 -0.65 -2.05 -4.11
CA GLU A 149 -1.59 -2.62 -5.07
C GLU A 149 -1.30 -2.15 -6.51
N LYS A 150 -1.06 -0.85 -6.69
CA LYS A 150 -0.73 -0.28 -7.99
C LYS A 150 0.58 -0.85 -8.55
N ASP A 151 1.62 -0.90 -7.72
CA ASP A 151 2.92 -1.47 -8.11
C ASP A 151 2.78 -2.96 -8.40
N ALA A 152 1.92 -3.65 -7.64
CA ALA A 152 1.65 -5.05 -7.84
C ALA A 152 1.01 -5.34 -9.19
N ARG A 153 -0.02 -4.56 -9.53
CA ARG A 153 -0.72 -4.61 -10.82
C ARG A 153 0.21 -4.28 -11.98
N ALA A 154 0.98 -3.21 -11.86
CA ALA A 154 1.92 -2.82 -12.92
C ALA A 154 3.00 -3.89 -13.17
N SER A 155 3.48 -4.57 -12.10
CA SER A 155 4.43 -5.68 -12.23
C SER A 155 3.80 -6.89 -12.91
N ALA A 156 2.54 -7.22 -12.56
CA ALA A 156 1.80 -8.30 -13.20
C ALA A 156 1.54 -8.02 -14.69
N GLU A 157 1.21 -6.79 -15.06
CA GLU A 157 1.06 -6.35 -16.46
C GLU A 157 2.37 -6.48 -17.26
N ARG A 158 3.53 -6.29 -16.61
CA ARG A 158 4.86 -6.52 -17.21
C ARG A 158 5.27 -8.00 -17.22
N GLY A 159 4.49 -8.90 -16.63
CA GLY A 159 4.82 -10.31 -16.51
C GLY A 159 6.02 -10.58 -15.59
N GLU A 160 6.35 -9.64 -14.70
CA GLU A 160 7.44 -9.81 -13.73
C GLU A 160 7.09 -10.87 -12.69
N ASP A 161 8.07 -11.68 -12.32
CA ASP A 161 7.89 -12.66 -11.25
C ASP A 161 7.60 -11.97 -9.92
N PRO A 162 6.48 -12.27 -9.23
CA PRO A 162 6.15 -11.70 -7.93
C PRO A 162 7.27 -11.86 -6.87
N ILE A 163 8.07 -12.93 -6.93
CA ILE A 163 9.17 -13.14 -5.97
C ILE A 163 10.31 -12.12 -6.12
N SER A 164 10.41 -11.41 -7.26
CA SER A 164 11.41 -10.36 -7.47
C SER A 164 11.28 -9.17 -6.51
N ARG A 165 10.11 -9.00 -5.88
CA ARG A 165 9.91 -8.02 -4.79
C ARG A 165 10.58 -8.41 -3.48
N TYR A 166 10.94 -9.68 -3.37
CA TYR A 166 11.54 -10.28 -2.18
C TYR A 166 12.99 -10.65 -2.42
N VAL A 167 13.41 -10.84 -3.67
CA VAL A 167 14.77 -11.22 -4.04
C VAL A 167 15.38 -10.15 -4.95
N PRO A 168 16.33 -9.34 -4.45
CA PRO A 168 17.04 -8.35 -5.26
C PRO A 168 17.76 -8.99 -6.45
N LYS A 169 17.89 -8.25 -7.56
CA LYS A 169 18.54 -8.72 -8.79
C LYS A 169 19.98 -9.21 -8.58
N THR A 170 20.69 -8.66 -7.60
CA THR A 170 22.06 -9.07 -7.25
C THR A 170 22.13 -10.51 -6.75
N GLU A 171 21.17 -10.92 -5.91
CA GLU A 171 21.07 -12.28 -5.37
C GLU A 171 20.37 -13.22 -6.35
N TRP A 172 19.47 -12.67 -7.18
CA TRP A 172 18.73 -13.43 -8.17
C TRP A 172 19.67 -14.26 -9.06
N ASN A 173 20.66 -13.62 -9.67
CA ASN A 173 21.54 -14.29 -10.64
C ASN A 173 22.42 -15.39 -10.03
N SER A 174 22.66 -15.36 -8.71
CA SER A 174 23.48 -16.36 -8.03
C SER A 174 22.71 -17.57 -7.51
N LEU A 175 21.37 -17.53 -7.52
CA LEU A 175 20.51 -18.57 -6.94
C LEU A 175 19.78 -19.35 -8.02
N SER A 176 19.55 -20.64 -7.78
CA SER A 176 18.64 -21.47 -8.58
C SER A 176 17.17 -21.06 -8.40
N SER A 177 16.27 -21.54 -9.26
CA SER A 177 14.84 -21.27 -9.16
C SER A 177 14.26 -21.70 -7.79
N SER A 178 14.62 -22.90 -7.32
CA SER A 178 14.16 -23.45 -6.05
C SER A 178 14.64 -22.59 -4.87
N GLU A 179 15.92 -22.19 -4.86
CA GLU A 179 16.49 -21.33 -3.83
C GLU A 179 15.88 -19.93 -3.84
N ARG A 180 15.62 -19.34 -5.02
CA ARG A 180 14.93 -18.04 -5.12
C ARG A 180 13.52 -18.11 -4.55
N ASN A 181 12.77 -19.17 -4.88
CA ASN A 181 11.42 -19.37 -4.39
C ASN A 181 11.39 -19.54 -2.87
N GLN A 182 12.30 -20.34 -2.32
CA GLN A 182 12.41 -20.55 -0.88
C GLN A 182 12.81 -19.27 -0.15
N LEU A 183 13.84 -18.56 -0.63
CA LEU A 183 14.27 -17.29 -0.04
C LEU A 183 13.16 -16.22 -0.05
N ALA A 184 12.37 -16.18 -1.12
CA ALA A 184 11.22 -15.28 -1.21
C ALA A 184 10.14 -15.63 -0.17
N LEU A 185 9.85 -16.93 0.02
CA LEU A 185 8.94 -17.40 1.05
C LEU A 185 9.46 -17.06 2.46
N ASP A 186 10.73 -17.30 2.73
CA ASP A 186 11.35 -17.01 4.03
C ASP A 186 11.26 -15.51 4.36
N ARG A 187 11.54 -14.65 3.38
CA ARG A 187 11.43 -13.18 3.51
C ARG A 187 9.98 -12.69 3.58
N TYR A 188 9.04 -13.43 3.00
CA TYR A 188 7.62 -13.17 3.17
C TYR A 188 7.19 -13.46 4.60
N CYS A 189 7.64 -14.59 5.16
CA CYS A 189 7.32 -15.04 6.52
C CYS A 189 8.06 -14.26 7.62
N ASP A 190 9.17 -13.58 7.32
CA ASP A 190 9.99 -12.85 8.31
C ASP A 190 9.14 -11.84 9.13
N PRO A 191 8.98 -12.06 10.45
CA PRO A 191 8.23 -11.16 11.32
C PRO A 191 8.84 -9.76 11.45
N ARG A 192 10.13 -9.60 11.14
CA ARG A 192 10.84 -8.31 11.21
C ARG A 192 10.51 -7.41 10.03
N ARG A 193 9.94 -7.97 8.95
CA ARG A 193 9.54 -7.19 7.79
C ARG A 193 8.31 -6.36 8.14
N LYS A 194 8.39 -5.05 7.93
CA LYS A 194 7.23 -4.16 8.04
C LYS A 194 6.21 -4.56 6.97
N ARG A 195 5.00 -4.93 7.40
CA ARG A 195 3.85 -5.20 6.53
C ARG A 195 2.88 -4.04 6.60
N THR A 196 2.23 -3.71 5.48
CA THR A 196 1.07 -2.83 5.52
C THR A 196 -0.06 -3.53 6.28
N PRO A 197 -0.97 -2.79 6.95
CA PRO A 197 -2.03 -3.45 7.69
C PRO A 197 -3.00 -4.20 6.75
N TRP A 198 -3.11 -3.79 5.49
CA TRP A 198 -3.84 -4.54 4.46
C TRP A 198 -3.21 -5.91 4.16
N ALA A 199 -1.90 -5.97 3.89
CA ALA A 199 -1.18 -7.23 3.70
C ALA A 199 -1.24 -8.12 4.95
N ALA A 200 -1.21 -7.49 6.13
CA ALA A 200 -1.38 -8.16 7.40
C ALA A 200 -2.79 -8.77 7.56
N GLY A 201 -3.84 -8.09 7.07
CA GLY A 201 -5.21 -8.61 7.00
C GLY A 201 -5.32 -9.85 6.12
N ILE A 202 -4.81 -9.78 4.89
CA ILE A 202 -4.80 -10.93 3.96
C ILE A 202 -4.05 -12.13 4.53
N GLU A 203 -2.90 -11.91 5.18
CA GLU A 203 -2.17 -12.98 5.87
C GLU A 203 -3.03 -13.67 6.94
N TYR A 204 -3.82 -12.90 7.68
CA TYR A 204 -4.72 -13.44 8.69
C TYR A 204 -5.87 -14.21 8.08
N GLU A 205 -6.50 -13.69 7.02
CA GLU A 205 -7.55 -14.39 6.27
C GLU A 205 -7.05 -15.74 5.74
N ARG A 206 -5.84 -15.76 5.16
CA ARG A 206 -5.19 -16.99 4.67
C ARG A 206 -4.97 -18.01 5.79
N PHE A 207 -4.49 -17.56 6.96
CA PHE A 207 -4.32 -18.44 8.12
C PHE A 207 -5.66 -19.01 8.60
N VAL A 208 -6.69 -18.16 8.76
CA VAL A 208 -8.01 -18.59 9.20
C VAL A 208 -8.60 -19.58 8.20
N GLY A 209 -8.50 -19.28 6.90
CA GLY A 209 -8.97 -20.17 5.83
C GLY A 209 -8.27 -21.52 5.84
N TYR A 210 -6.94 -21.57 5.98
CA TYR A 210 -6.19 -22.82 6.15
C TYR A 210 -6.74 -23.66 7.31
N THR A 211 -7.09 -23.04 8.46
CA THR A 211 -7.62 -23.81 9.59
C THR A 211 -8.99 -24.44 9.29
N TYR A 212 -9.80 -23.78 8.46
CA TYR A 212 -11.09 -24.33 8.01
C TYR A 212 -10.91 -25.41 6.95
N GLU A 213 -10.00 -25.25 6.00
CA GLU A 213 -9.66 -26.30 5.03
C GLU A 213 -9.17 -27.57 5.73
N LYS A 214 -8.28 -27.43 6.72
CA LYS A 214 -7.84 -28.54 7.57
C LYS A 214 -9.00 -29.21 8.33
N SER A 215 -10.05 -28.46 8.61
CA SER A 215 -11.27 -28.95 9.27
C SER A 215 -12.29 -29.53 8.29
N GLY A 216 -11.94 -29.70 7.01
CA GLY A 216 -12.77 -30.31 5.97
C GLY A 216 -13.76 -29.35 5.30
N TYR A 217 -13.54 -28.04 5.38
CA TYR A 217 -14.34 -27.05 4.65
C TYR A 217 -13.73 -26.73 3.30
N HIS A 218 -14.57 -26.58 2.28
CA HIS A 218 -14.22 -25.88 1.06
C HIS A 218 -14.25 -24.37 1.32
N VAL A 219 -13.12 -23.68 1.15
CA VAL A 219 -12.97 -22.26 1.50
C VAL A 219 -12.81 -21.40 0.24
N THR A 220 -13.61 -20.35 0.14
CA THR A 220 -13.46 -19.27 -0.85
C THR A 220 -12.95 -18.01 -0.14
N TYR A 221 -11.80 -17.49 -0.57
CA TYR A 221 -11.13 -16.31 0.00
C TYR A 221 -11.64 -15.00 -0.62
N GLN A 222 -12.85 -14.58 -0.26
CA GLN A 222 -13.49 -13.39 -0.81
C GLN A 222 -12.72 -12.10 -0.51
N GLY A 223 -12.28 -11.90 0.74
CA GLY A 223 -11.53 -10.71 1.15
C GLY A 223 -10.24 -10.48 0.35
N ALA A 224 -9.49 -11.55 0.10
CA ALA A 224 -8.29 -11.54 -0.74
C ALA A 224 -8.58 -11.34 -2.24
N LEU A 225 -9.80 -11.63 -2.71
CA LEU A 225 -10.14 -11.66 -4.15
C LEU A 225 -10.95 -10.46 -4.65
N ARG A 226 -11.89 -9.89 -3.87
CA ARG A 226 -12.82 -8.85 -4.38
C ARG A 226 -12.85 -7.55 -3.56
N GLY A 227 -12.06 -7.43 -2.50
CA GLY A 227 -11.90 -6.17 -1.77
C GLY A 227 -13.22 -5.56 -1.26
N ARG A 228 -13.41 -4.24 -1.44
CA ARG A 228 -14.50 -3.46 -0.81
C ARG A 228 -15.93 -3.83 -1.24
N GLU A 229 -16.11 -4.69 -2.25
CA GLU A 229 -17.44 -5.03 -2.79
C GLU A 229 -18.11 -6.23 -2.08
N ASP A 230 -17.39 -6.98 -1.24
CA ASP A 230 -17.85 -8.26 -0.68
C ASP A 230 -18.72 -8.18 0.58
N LEU A 231 -19.40 -7.05 0.84
CA LEU A 231 -20.25 -6.86 2.03
C LEU A 231 -19.53 -7.12 3.39
N GLY A 232 -18.21 -7.25 3.39
CA GLY A 232 -17.41 -7.63 4.56
C GLY A 232 -17.35 -9.15 4.81
N ILE A 233 -17.57 -9.98 3.79
CA ILE A 233 -17.32 -11.42 3.83
C ILE A 233 -15.86 -11.66 3.45
N ASP A 234 -15.05 -12.12 4.40
CA ASP A 234 -13.64 -12.40 4.12
C ASP A 234 -13.47 -13.85 3.64
N LEU A 235 -14.13 -14.82 4.30
CA LEU A 235 -14.13 -16.21 3.90
C LEU A 235 -15.54 -16.78 3.83
N LEU A 236 -15.79 -17.57 2.80
CA LEU A 236 -16.95 -18.45 2.72
C LEU A 236 -16.48 -19.89 2.86
N CYS A 237 -16.83 -20.54 3.98
CA CYS A 237 -16.41 -21.90 4.28
C CYS A 237 -17.63 -22.83 4.23
N GLU A 238 -17.65 -23.76 3.27
CA GLU A 238 -18.76 -24.68 3.07
C GLU A 238 -18.33 -26.13 3.29
N ASN A 239 -19.17 -26.90 3.98
CA ASN A 239 -19.09 -28.36 3.98
C ASN A 239 -20.49 -28.95 3.80
N ASP A 240 -20.65 -30.26 3.95
CA ASP A 240 -21.95 -30.91 3.78
C ASP A 240 -22.99 -30.47 4.83
N ALA A 241 -22.54 -30.04 6.01
CA ALA A 241 -23.39 -29.72 7.14
C ALA A 241 -23.85 -28.26 7.16
N CYS A 242 -23.00 -27.30 6.78
CA CYS A 242 -23.31 -25.88 6.86
C CYS A 242 -22.45 -25.00 5.93
N VAL A 243 -22.89 -23.75 5.79
CA VAL A 243 -22.08 -22.66 5.25
C VAL A 243 -21.72 -21.71 6.39
N LEU A 244 -20.44 -21.36 6.50
CA LEU A 244 -19.95 -20.36 7.43
C LEU A 244 -19.57 -19.11 6.65
N ILE A 245 -20.12 -17.97 7.08
CA ILE A 245 -19.75 -16.65 6.58
C ILE A 245 -18.83 -16.04 7.62
N VAL A 246 -17.54 -15.98 7.29
CA VAL A 246 -16.49 -15.62 8.24
C VAL A 246 -15.98 -14.22 7.92
N GLN A 247 -16.00 -13.35 8.93
CA GLN A 247 -15.31 -12.08 8.91
C GLN A 247 -14.08 -12.17 9.83
N CYS A 248 -12.94 -11.72 9.31
CA CYS A 248 -11.63 -11.75 9.93
C CYS A 248 -11.21 -10.33 10.31
N LYS A 249 -10.91 -10.10 11.59
CA LYS A 249 -10.36 -8.83 12.07
C LYS A 249 -9.03 -9.03 12.77
N ARG A 250 -7.95 -8.73 12.05
CA ARG A 250 -6.60 -8.66 12.62
C ARG A 250 -6.41 -7.30 13.29
N LEU A 251 -6.43 -7.28 14.62
CA LEU A 251 -6.24 -6.08 15.42
C LEU A 251 -4.91 -6.11 16.18
N SER A 252 -4.31 -4.93 16.34
CA SER A 252 -3.11 -4.76 17.15
C SER A 252 -3.46 -4.79 18.64
N GLN A 253 -2.79 -5.68 19.37
CA GLN A 253 -2.92 -5.72 20.83
C GLN A 253 -2.40 -4.45 21.48
N GLU A 254 -1.40 -3.79 20.89
CA GLU A 254 -0.83 -2.53 21.39
C GLU A 254 -1.82 -1.37 21.32
N LYS A 255 -2.65 -1.33 20.26
CA LYS A 255 -3.70 -0.31 20.11
C LYS A 255 -4.82 -0.47 21.14
N GLN A 256 -4.98 -1.68 21.70
CA GLN A 256 -6.02 -2.02 22.69
C GLN A 256 -7.46 -1.67 22.25
N LEU A 257 -7.71 -1.52 20.96
CA LEU A 257 -9.03 -1.24 20.40
C LEU A 257 -9.76 -2.57 20.16
N PRO A 258 -10.82 -2.88 20.91
CA PRO A 258 -11.58 -4.12 20.71
C PRO A 258 -12.50 -4.03 19.49
N VAL A 259 -12.93 -5.19 18.98
CA VAL A 259 -13.98 -5.24 17.95
C VAL A 259 -15.30 -4.72 18.53
N ARG A 260 -15.97 -3.83 17.77
CA ARG A 260 -17.23 -3.18 18.15
C ARG A 260 -18.44 -3.85 17.50
N GLU A 261 -19.62 -3.42 17.94
CA GLU A 261 -20.94 -3.99 17.62
C GLU A 261 -21.26 -3.90 16.12
N ASN A 262 -20.73 -2.88 15.44
CA ASN A 262 -20.91 -2.67 14.00
C ASN A 262 -20.35 -3.85 13.18
N VAL A 263 -19.22 -4.43 13.57
CA VAL A 263 -18.62 -5.58 12.89
C VAL A 263 -19.50 -6.82 13.08
N VAL A 264 -20.03 -7.00 14.29
CA VAL A 264 -20.99 -8.08 14.60
C VAL A 264 -22.26 -7.94 13.75
N ALA A 265 -22.81 -6.73 13.65
CA ALA A 265 -23.96 -6.44 12.79
C ALA A 265 -23.64 -6.71 11.31
N GLN A 266 -22.44 -6.35 10.86
CA GLN A 266 -22.00 -6.55 9.48
C GLN A 266 -21.97 -8.04 9.11
N VAL A 267 -21.21 -8.87 9.84
CA VAL A 267 -21.10 -10.30 9.51
C VAL A 267 -22.45 -11.01 9.62
N PHE A 268 -23.29 -10.62 10.58
CA PHE A 268 -24.65 -11.13 10.69
C PHE A 268 -25.48 -10.76 9.46
N GLY A 269 -25.50 -9.48 9.08
CA GLY A 269 -26.21 -9.00 7.90
C GLY A 269 -25.75 -9.67 6.61
N SER A 270 -24.43 -9.88 6.46
CA SER A 270 -23.85 -10.57 5.31
C SER A 270 -24.25 -12.05 5.25
N ALA A 271 -24.32 -12.73 6.40
CA ALA A 271 -24.81 -14.10 6.47
C ALA A 271 -26.30 -14.23 6.11
N GLU A 272 -27.12 -13.30 6.59
CA GLU A 272 -28.55 -13.23 6.27
C GLU A 272 -28.77 -12.95 4.78
N PHE A 273 -28.02 -11.98 4.23
CA PHE A 273 -28.07 -11.66 2.80
C PHE A 273 -27.63 -12.84 1.93
N TYR A 274 -26.51 -13.50 2.28
CA TYR A 274 -26.06 -14.70 1.58
C TYR A 274 -27.12 -15.80 1.60
N ARG A 275 -27.75 -16.05 2.75
CA ARG A 275 -28.83 -17.04 2.87
C ARG A 275 -30.01 -16.71 1.97
N MET A 276 -30.42 -15.45 1.93
CA MET A 276 -31.51 -14.98 1.07
C MET A 276 -31.19 -15.16 -0.43
N CYS A 277 -29.96 -14.84 -0.84
CA CYS A 277 -29.57 -14.85 -2.26
C CYS A 277 -29.15 -16.22 -2.79
N SER A 278 -28.50 -17.05 -1.96
CA SER A 278 -27.97 -18.35 -2.40
C SER A 278 -29.04 -19.43 -2.58
N GLY A 279 -30.17 -19.33 -1.87
CA GLY A 279 -31.20 -20.37 -1.84
C GLY A 279 -30.69 -21.71 -1.28
N THR A 280 -29.53 -21.73 -0.61
CA THR A 280 -28.95 -22.96 -0.08
C THR A 280 -29.84 -23.54 1.02
N PRO A 281 -30.13 -24.86 1.00
CA PRO A 281 -30.85 -25.52 2.09
C PRO A 281 -29.96 -25.69 3.33
N LYS A 282 -28.64 -25.49 3.21
CA LYS A 282 -27.69 -25.64 4.31
C LYS A 282 -27.86 -24.50 5.32
N PRO A 283 -27.77 -24.76 6.63
CA PRO A 283 -27.68 -23.71 7.63
C PRO A 283 -26.52 -22.76 7.34
N VAL A 284 -26.80 -21.46 7.28
CA VAL A 284 -25.80 -20.40 7.16
C VAL A 284 -25.52 -19.83 8.54
N ARG A 285 -24.25 -19.77 8.95
CA ARG A 285 -23.85 -19.28 10.28
C ARG A 285 -22.79 -18.17 10.16
N PRO A 286 -23.03 -17.00 10.77
CA PRO A 286 -22.01 -15.96 10.84
C PRO A 286 -20.92 -16.33 11.84
N VAL A 287 -19.66 -16.04 11.48
CA VAL A 287 -18.48 -16.24 12.34
C VAL A 287 -17.63 -14.99 12.31
N LEU A 288 -17.23 -14.51 13.48
CA LEU A 288 -16.26 -13.43 13.63
C LEU A 288 -14.97 -13.99 14.25
N ALA A 289 -13.88 -13.94 13.50
CA ALA A 289 -12.55 -14.34 13.95
C ALA A 289 -11.67 -13.12 14.15
N THR A 290 -11.07 -12.96 15.33
CA THR A 290 -10.17 -11.84 15.62
C THR A 290 -8.95 -12.24 16.44
N THR A 291 -7.81 -11.58 16.17
CA THR A 291 -6.57 -11.74 16.93
C THR A 291 -6.64 -11.11 18.33
N TYR A 292 -7.68 -10.32 18.61
CA TYR A 292 -7.89 -9.66 19.89
C TYR A 292 -9.27 -10.01 20.47
N ARG A 293 -9.87 -9.10 21.24
CA ARG A 293 -11.17 -9.28 21.88
C ARG A 293 -12.25 -8.36 21.30
N LEU A 294 -13.50 -8.71 21.56
CA LEU A 294 -14.67 -7.84 21.39
C LEU A 294 -14.82 -6.91 22.61
N SER A 295 -15.58 -5.81 22.44
CA SER A 295 -16.11 -5.04 23.57
C SER A 295 -17.16 -5.87 24.32
N ASP A 296 -17.43 -5.52 25.57
CA ASP A 296 -18.46 -6.19 26.38
C ASP A 296 -19.84 -6.07 25.71
N GLU A 297 -20.14 -4.90 25.15
CA GLU A 297 -21.35 -4.65 24.36
C GLU A 297 -21.40 -5.50 23.08
N ALA A 298 -20.29 -5.61 22.33
CA ALA A 298 -20.23 -6.44 21.13
C ALA A 298 -20.38 -7.92 21.43
N SER A 299 -19.81 -8.41 22.54
CA SER A 299 -19.97 -9.78 23.01
C SER A 299 -21.43 -10.09 23.38
N ARG A 300 -22.09 -9.18 24.11
CA ARG A 300 -23.53 -9.30 24.40
C ARG A 300 -24.37 -9.30 23.13
N PHE A 301 -24.02 -8.44 22.17
CA PHE A 301 -24.72 -8.33 20.91
C PHE A 301 -24.56 -9.57 20.02
N ALA A 302 -23.33 -10.11 19.93
CA ALA A 302 -23.03 -11.36 19.24
C ALA A 302 -23.79 -12.55 19.83
N GLY A 303 -23.90 -12.62 21.17
CA GLY A 303 -24.68 -13.65 21.85
C GLY A 303 -26.17 -13.61 21.47
N HIS A 304 -26.75 -12.41 21.35
CA HIS A 304 -28.14 -12.25 20.92
C HIS A 304 -28.36 -12.65 19.45
N LEU A 305 -27.46 -12.21 18.56
CA LEU A 305 -27.52 -12.51 17.12
C LEU A 305 -27.01 -13.92 16.76
N LYS A 306 -26.53 -14.69 17.74
CA LYS A 306 -25.94 -16.03 17.57
C LYS A 306 -24.76 -16.03 16.58
N VAL A 307 -23.93 -14.98 16.63
CA VAL A 307 -22.67 -14.91 15.89
C VAL A 307 -21.63 -15.75 16.62
N ASN A 308 -21.00 -16.68 15.91
CA ASN A 308 -19.95 -17.51 16.49
C ASN A 308 -18.65 -16.70 16.61
N LEU A 309 -18.06 -16.67 17.80
CA LEU A 309 -16.86 -15.89 18.07
C LEU A 309 -15.62 -16.77 18.14
N LYS A 310 -14.53 -16.31 17.52
CA LYS A 310 -13.17 -16.80 17.71
C LYS A 310 -12.28 -15.63 18.15
N GLU A 311 -12.31 -15.32 19.44
CA GLU A 311 -11.46 -14.28 20.05
C GLU A 311 -10.05 -14.81 20.34
N HIS A 312 -9.08 -13.90 20.43
CA HIS A 312 -7.67 -14.21 20.68
C HIS A 312 -7.11 -15.27 19.73
N PHE A 313 -7.64 -15.34 18.51
CA PHE A 313 -7.23 -16.30 17.51
C PHE A 313 -5.98 -15.77 16.79
N ALA A 314 -4.84 -15.89 17.45
CA ALA A 314 -3.57 -15.41 16.93
C ALA A 314 -3.07 -16.26 15.76
N ILE A 315 -2.38 -15.62 14.81
CA ILE A 315 -1.68 -16.31 13.72
C ILE A 315 -0.62 -17.22 14.32
N ALA A 316 -0.66 -18.49 13.94
CA ALA A 316 0.40 -19.45 14.20
C ALA A 316 1.19 -19.75 12.91
N GLN A 317 2.38 -20.32 13.04
CA GLN A 317 3.08 -20.85 11.87
C GLN A 317 2.27 -22.00 11.26
N TYR A 318 2.16 -21.96 9.93
CA TYR A 318 1.45 -22.98 9.16
C TYR A 318 2.10 -23.13 7.78
N PRO A 319 1.97 -24.29 7.12
CA PRO A 319 2.46 -24.47 5.77
C PRO A 319 1.69 -23.54 4.81
N MET A 320 2.41 -22.74 4.03
CA MET A 320 1.83 -21.70 3.16
C MET A 320 1.96 -22.02 1.67
N ILE A 321 2.51 -23.17 1.29
CA ILE A 321 2.63 -23.54 -0.12
C ILE A 321 1.46 -24.44 -0.47
N LYS A 322 0.57 -23.97 -1.36
CA LYS A 322 -0.57 -24.75 -1.84
C LYS A 322 -0.12 -25.64 -3.00
N CYS A 323 -0.14 -26.95 -2.84
CA CYS A 323 0.17 -27.93 -3.88
C CYS A 323 -1.13 -28.53 -4.44
N ASN A 324 -1.57 -28.06 -5.61
CA ASN A 324 -2.83 -28.46 -6.24
C ASN A 324 -2.62 -29.24 -7.55
N VAL A 325 -3.62 -30.04 -7.92
CA VAL A 325 -3.59 -30.86 -9.14
C VAL A 325 -4.60 -30.33 -10.15
N SER A 326 -4.09 -29.73 -11.23
CA SER A 326 -4.89 -29.08 -12.27
C SER A 326 -6.01 -29.97 -12.79
N ARG A 327 -7.24 -29.44 -12.78
CA ARG A 327 -8.44 -30.13 -13.28
C ARG A 327 -8.38 -30.43 -14.77
N VAL A 328 -7.69 -29.61 -15.55
CA VAL A 328 -7.68 -29.67 -17.01
C VAL A 328 -6.72 -30.74 -17.53
N ASP A 329 -5.49 -30.76 -17.00
CA ASP A 329 -4.38 -31.54 -17.55
C ASP A 329 -3.65 -32.41 -16.52
N GLY A 330 -4.11 -32.43 -15.26
CA GLY A 330 -3.52 -33.25 -14.20
C GLY A 330 -2.14 -32.79 -13.74
N GLN A 331 -1.69 -31.60 -14.15
CA GLN A 331 -0.39 -31.07 -13.73
C GLN A 331 -0.36 -30.79 -12.23
N ARG A 332 0.72 -31.23 -11.58
CA ARG A 332 1.06 -30.92 -10.19
C ARG A 332 1.70 -29.55 -10.11
N ILE A 333 0.98 -28.59 -9.54
CA ILE A 333 1.38 -27.19 -9.49
C ILE A 333 1.41 -26.72 -8.03
N TYR A 334 2.47 -26.04 -7.62
CA TYR A 334 2.48 -25.36 -6.32
C TYR A 334 2.39 -23.85 -6.48
N HIS A 335 1.70 -23.22 -5.53
CA HIS A 335 1.52 -21.78 -5.43
C HIS A 335 2.16 -21.27 -4.14
N LEU A 336 3.04 -20.29 -4.26
CA LEU A 336 3.52 -19.49 -3.13
C LEU A 336 2.45 -18.46 -2.72
N PRO A 337 2.43 -17.97 -1.47
CA PRO A 337 1.52 -16.88 -1.05
C PRO A 337 1.73 -15.56 -1.81
N LEU A 338 2.80 -15.50 -2.60
CA LEU A 338 3.19 -14.39 -3.46
C LEU A 338 2.59 -14.49 -4.88
N ASP A 339 2.12 -15.68 -5.27
CA ASP A 339 1.63 -15.96 -6.61
C ASP A 339 0.19 -15.46 -6.80
N GLN A 340 -0.10 -14.92 -7.98
CA GLN A 340 -1.41 -14.32 -8.31
C GLN A 340 -2.60 -15.28 -8.11
N GLN A 341 -2.39 -16.58 -8.31
CA GLN A 341 -3.46 -17.59 -8.22
C GLN A 341 -3.52 -18.27 -6.86
N TYR A 342 -2.76 -17.81 -5.85
CA TYR A 342 -2.70 -18.45 -4.55
C TYR A 342 -4.06 -18.52 -3.85
N ASP A 343 -4.82 -17.42 -3.84
CA ASP A 343 -6.11 -17.36 -3.14
C ASP A 343 -7.24 -18.04 -3.92
N ASN A 344 -7.04 -18.29 -5.22
CA ASN A 344 -7.95 -19.08 -6.07
C ASN A 344 -7.68 -20.58 -6.00
N ALA A 345 -6.46 -20.98 -5.65
CA ALA A 345 -6.08 -22.38 -5.56
C ALA A 345 -6.80 -23.03 -4.38
N VAL A 346 -7.56 -24.09 -4.70
CA VAL A 346 -8.24 -24.95 -3.73
C VAL A 346 -7.32 -26.12 -3.43
N ILE A 347 -7.33 -26.58 -2.18
CA ILE A 347 -6.60 -27.76 -1.72
C ILE A 347 -7.60 -28.73 -1.09
N GLY A 348 -7.50 -30.00 -1.46
CA GLY A 348 -8.30 -31.08 -0.88
C GLY A 348 -9.55 -31.40 -1.68
N ASP A 349 -9.70 -30.87 -2.90
CA ASP A 349 -10.74 -31.32 -3.84
C ASP A 349 -10.30 -32.52 -4.68
N ARG A 350 -9.00 -32.86 -4.67
CA ARG A 350 -8.44 -34.04 -5.36
C ARG A 350 -7.44 -34.80 -4.49
N GLU A 351 -7.20 -36.05 -4.89
CA GLU A 351 -6.12 -36.86 -4.32
C GLU A 351 -4.75 -36.22 -4.57
N ASP A 352 -3.80 -36.46 -3.67
CA ASP A 352 -2.43 -35.93 -3.68
C ASP A 352 -2.27 -34.41 -3.51
N GLU A 353 -3.34 -33.66 -3.25
CA GLU A 353 -3.24 -32.23 -2.92
C GLU A 353 -2.89 -32.01 -1.45
N PHE A 354 -1.98 -31.08 -1.17
CA PHE A 354 -1.57 -30.80 0.20
C PHE A 354 -0.93 -29.41 0.35
N TYR A 355 -0.70 -29.05 1.60
CA TYR A 355 0.07 -27.87 1.97
C TYR A 355 1.50 -28.26 2.30
N ALA A 356 2.49 -27.63 1.63
CA ALA A 356 3.90 -27.80 1.94
C ALA A 356 4.44 -26.63 2.77
N SER A 357 5.40 -26.93 3.65
CA SER A 357 6.13 -25.96 4.47
C SER A 357 7.34 -25.38 3.74
N THR A 358 7.90 -26.13 2.78
CA THR A 358 9.10 -25.72 2.03
C THR A 358 8.94 -25.99 0.54
N VAL A 359 9.65 -25.22 -0.28
CA VAL A 359 9.71 -25.43 -1.74
C VAL A 359 10.27 -26.81 -2.06
N ASN A 360 11.29 -27.24 -1.32
CA ASN A 360 11.88 -28.57 -1.50
C ASN A 360 10.88 -29.69 -1.26
N GLU A 361 10.00 -29.57 -0.26
CA GLU A 361 8.93 -30.54 0.01
C GLU A 361 7.94 -30.62 -1.16
N ALA A 362 7.51 -29.48 -1.70
CA ALA A 362 6.63 -29.43 -2.86
C ALA A 362 7.28 -30.04 -4.12
N GLU A 363 8.53 -29.64 -4.41
CA GLU A 363 9.26 -30.11 -5.60
C GLU A 363 9.62 -31.59 -5.52
N SER A 364 9.99 -32.08 -4.33
CA SER A 364 10.25 -33.51 -4.09
C SER A 364 8.99 -34.38 -4.27
N ALA A 365 7.80 -33.81 -4.04
CA ALA A 365 6.51 -34.45 -4.32
C ALA A 365 6.10 -34.36 -5.82
N GLY A 366 6.95 -33.78 -6.67
CA GLY A 366 6.75 -33.66 -8.11
C GLY A 366 5.93 -32.44 -8.53
N PHE A 367 5.74 -31.46 -7.66
CA PHE A 367 5.06 -30.21 -8.00
C PHE A 367 6.05 -29.20 -8.58
N ARG A 368 5.63 -28.48 -9.62
CA ARG A 368 6.37 -27.32 -10.16
C ARG A 368 5.67 -26.02 -9.79
N ARG A 369 6.39 -24.91 -9.70
CA ARG A 369 5.76 -23.60 -9.41
C ARG A 369 4.75 -23.20 -10.48
N ALA A 370 3.66 -22.57 -10.07
CA ALA A 370 2.61 -22.06 -10.94
C ALA A 370 3.12 -20.98 -11.90
N PHE A 371 3.90 -20.04 -11.35
CA PHE A 371 4.51 -18.98 -12.14
C PHE A 371 5.51 -19.57 -13.13
N ARG A 372 5.17 -19.52 -14.42
CA ARG A 372 6.09 -19.84 -15.51
C ARG A 372 6.75 -18.55 -15.95
N TRP A 373 8.01 -18.36 -15.57
CA TRP A 373 8.80 -17.27 -16.13
C TRP A 373 8.88 -17.43 -17.65
N ARG A 374 8.25 -16.50 -18.38
CA ARG A 374 8.45 -16.36 -19.82
C ARG A 374 9.64 -15.43 -20.02
N GLY A 375 10.84 -15.89 -19.68
CA GLY A 375 12.04 -15.22 -20.15
C GLY A 375 12.05 -15.28 -21.67
N GLY A 376 12.35 -14.16 -22.34
CA GLY A 376 12.65 -14.19 -23.77
C GLY A 376 13.71 -15.25 -24.04
N ASP A 377 13.46 -16.06 -25.08
CA ASP A 377 14.26 -17.18 -25.59
C ASP A 377 15.63 -17.35 -24.91
N ASP A 378 15.73 -18.37 -24.05
CA ASP A 378 17.00 -18.94 -23.64
C ASP A 378 17.38 -19.95 -24.75
N PRO A 379 18.32 -19.65 -25.66
CA PRO A 379 18.63 -20.49 -26.79
C PRO A 379 19.64 -21.56 -26.36
N GLU A 380 19.32 -22.35 -25.35
CA GLU A 380 20.10 -23.52 -24.96
C GLU A 380 19.18 -24.46 -24.20
N ILE A 381 18.40 -25.24 -24.96
CA ILE A 381 18.08 -26.66 -24.79
C ILE A 381 17.07 -26.98 -25.91
N ALA A 382 17.61 -27.40 -27.05
CA ALA A 382 16.92 -28.18 -28.07
C ALA A 382 17.89 -29.27 -28.53
#